data_AF-A0A6N2YPA6-F1
#
_entry.id   AF-A0A6N2YPA6-F1
#
_cell.length_a   1.000
_cell.length_b   1.000
_cell.length_c   1.000
_cell.angle_alpha   90.00
_cell.angle_beta   90.00
_cell.angle_gamma   90.00
#
_symmetry.space_group_name_H-M   'P 1'
#
loop_
_entity.id
_entity.type
_entity.pdbx_description
1 polymer ?
#
loop_
_entity_poly.entity_id
_entity_poly.type
_entity_poly.pdbx_seq_one_letter_code
_entity_poly.pdbx_strand_id
1 'polypeptide(L)' 'MSLSPKPGHFYRKKSWEDLDKMLQSLFNDEDVRNPNATIDVNDYIMSKNEIVEEAKKNMYKVTVNEDYITFE' A
#
# COMPACT_ATOMS: atom_id res chain seq x y z
N MET A 1 -25.99 -6.48 32.40
CA MET A 1 -24.90 -5.68 31.83
C MET A 1 -24.08 -6.62 30.96
N SER A 2 -24.33 -6.62 29.66
CA SER A 2 -23.72 -7.55 28.71
C SER A 2 -22.56 -6.83 28.02
N LEU A 3 -21.38 -7.44 27.99
CA LEU A 3 -20.21 -6.91 27.31
C LEU A 3 -20.51 -6.76 25.82
N SER A 4 -20.48 -5.53 25.32
CA SER A 4 -20.66 -5.22 23.90
C SER A 4 -19.73 -6.06 23.03
N PRO A 5 -20.17 -6.55 21.86
CA PRO A 5 -19.33 -7.34 20.98
C PRO A 5 -18.08 -6.53 20.65
N LYS A 6 -16.89 -7.15 20.81
CA LYS A 6 -15.60 -6.60 20.37
C LYS A 6 -15.83 -5.96 19.00
N PRO A 7 -15.51 -4.67 18.79
CA PRO A 7 -15.56 -4.11 17.46
C PRO A 7 -14.69 -5.01 16.61
N GLY A 8 -15.36 -5.76 15.73
CA GLY A 8 -14.71 -6.72 14.87
C GLY A 8 -13.57 -5.97 14.21
N HIS A 9 -12.37 -6.55 14.28
CA HIS A 9 -11.22 -6.10 13.52
C HIS A 9 -11.66 -6.19 12.06
N PHE A 10 -12.30 -5.14 11.55
CA PHE A 10 -12.55 -5.00 10.14
C PHE A 10 -11.14 -4.81 9.58
N TYR A 11 -10.57 -5.91 9.09
CA TYR A 11 -9.49 -5.86 8.11
C TYR A 11 -10.07 -5.11 6.92
N ARG A 12 -10.14 -3.78 7.03
CA ARG A 12 -10.46 -2.90 5.94
C ARG A 12 -9.25 -2.97 5.06
N LYS A 13 -9.43 -3.68 3.95
CA LYS A 13 -8.50 -3.64 2.84
C LYS A 13 -8.19 -2.17 2.54
N LYS A 14 -6.91 -1.83 2.50
CA LYS A 14 -6.41 -0.48 2.24
C LYS A 14 -6.89 -0.02 0.87
N SER A 15 -7.24 1.27 0.81
CA SER A 15 -7.71 1.89 -0.42
C SER A 15 -6.58 2.60 -1.17
N TRP A 16 -6.86 3.13 -2.36
CA TRP A 16 -5.88 3.88 -3.17
C TRP A 16 -5.35 5.07 -2.39
N GLU A 17 -6.21 5.72 -1.60
CA GLU A 17 -5.83 6.84 -0.73
C GLU A 17 -4.81 6.43 0.33
N ASP A 18 -4.91 5.22 0.90
CA ASP A 18 -3.94 4.73 1.89
C ASP A 18 -2.60 4.41 1.22
N LEU A 19 -2.64 3.84 0.01
CA LEU A 19 -1.45 3.56 -0.80
C LEU A 19 -0.75 4.86 -1.19
N ASP A 20 -1.50 5.83 -1.71
CA ASP A 20 -0.98 7.12 -2.15
C ASP A 20 -0.41 7.93 -0.97
N LYS A 21 -1.12 7.98 0.17
CA LYS A 21 -0.59 8.61 1.39
C LYS A 21 0.69 7.94 1.88
N MET A 22 0.76 6.61 1.83
CA MET A 22 1.95 5.87 2.23
C MET A 22 3.11 6.16 1.28
N LEU A 23 2.89 6.12 -0.04
CA LEU A 23 3.91 6.45 -1.04
C LEU A 23 4.37 7.89 -0.87
N GLN A 24 3.46 8.87 -0.87
CA GLN A 24 3.82 10.27 -0.67
C GLN A 24 4.57 10.46 0.65
N SER A 25 4.15 9.85 1.75
CA SER A 25 4.86 9.97 3.03
C SER A 25 6.27 9.37 2.99
N LEU A 26 6.49 8.27 2.27
CA LEU A 26 7.80 7.62 2.16
C LEU A 26 8.74 8.34 1.21
N PHE A 27 8.22 8.83 0.08
CA PHE A 27 9.01 9.51 -0.95
C PHE A 27 9.23 11.01 -0.64
N ASN A 28 8.41 11.63 0.21
CA ASN A 28 8.59 13.01 0.67
C ASN A 28 9.51 13.10 1.90
N ASP A 29 9.85 11.96 2.51
CA ASP A 29 10.77 11.92 3.64
C ASP A 29 12.23 12.08 3.16
N GLU A 30 12.76 13.30 3.27
CA GLU A 30 14.10 13.67 2.81
C GLU A 30 15.24 12.91 3.54
N ASP A 31 14.94 12.30 4.69
CA ASP A 31 15.88 11.47 5.45
C ASP A 31 16.09 10.07 4.86
N VAL A 32 15.18 9.62 3.97
CA VAL A 32 15.26 8.28 3.39
C VAL A 32 16.15 8.32 2.14
N ARG A 33 17.43 7.97 2.31
CA ARG A 33 18.44 7.91 1.22
C ARG A 33 18.02 7.09 -0.01
N ASN A 34 17.14 6.12 0.15
CA ASN A 34 16.54 5.32 -0.93
C ASN A 34 15.10 5.01 -0.54
N PRO A 35 14.13 5.89 -0.85
CA PRO A 35 12.74 5.66 -0.49
C PRO A 35 12.25 4.43 -1.25
N ASN A 36 11.92 3.38 -0.50
CA ASN A 36 11.27 2.20 -1.04
C ASN A 36 10.00 1.93 -0.25
N ALA A 37 8.95 1.51 -0.95
CA ALA A 37 7.67 1.19 -0.33
C ALA A 37 7.32 -0.25 -0.70
N THR A 38 7.27 -1.15 0.27
CA THR A 38 6.76 -2.51 0.04
C THR A 38 5.34 -2.60 0.55
N ILE A 39 4.44 -3.06 -0.32
CA ILE A 39 3.03 -3.29 0.01
C ILE A 39 2.63 -4.72 -0.34
N ASP A 40 1.64 -5.25 0.37
CA ASP A 40 1.03 -6.55 0.10
C ASP A 40 -0.29 -6.36 -0.65
N VAL A 41 -0.41 -6.87 -1.88
CA VAL A 41 -1.61 -6.69 -2.70
C VAL A 41 -2.86 -7.34 -2.11
N ASN A 42 -2.71 -8.35 -1.24
CA ASN A 42 -3.85 -8.95 -0.55
C ASN A 42 -4.46 -8.01 0.50
N ASP A 43 -3.67 -7.09 1.01
CA ASP A 43 -4.09 -6.08 1.99
C ASP A 43 -4.86 -4.92 1.33
N TYR A 44 -4.85 -4.81 -0.01
CA TYR A 44 -5.55 -3.76 -0.76
C TYR A 44 -6.83 -4.27 -1.42
N ILE A 45 -7.76 -3.34 -1.67
CA ILE A 45 -8.95 -3.63 -2.49
C ILE A 45 -8.62 -3.68 -3.99
N MET A 46 -7.52 -3.05 -4.40
CA MET A 46 -7.04 -3.01 -5.79
C MET A 46 -6.43 -4.35 -6.21
N SER A 47 -6.49 -4.63 -7.50
CA SER A 47 -5.72 -5.73 -8.05
C SER A 47 -4.25 -5.37 -8.19
N LYS A 48 -3.37 -6.37 -8.00
CA LYS A 48 -1.93 -6.28 -8.30
C LYS A 48 -1.62 -5.59 -9.63
N ASN A 49 -2.41 -5.89 -10.66
CA ASN A 49 -2.21 -5.33 -11.99
C ASN A 49 -2.49 -3.81 -12.04
N GLU A 50 -3.59 -3.36 -11.40
CA GLU A 50 -3.94 -1.94 -11.31
C GLU A 50 -2.84 -1.15 -10.58
N ILE A 51 -2.36 -1.70 -9.46
CA ILE A 51 -1.27 -1.11 -8.69
C ILE A 51 -0.03 -0.92 -9.56
N VAL A 52 0.37 -1.93 -10.33
CA VAL A 52 1.53 -1.87 -11.23
C VAL A 52 1.32 -0.87 -12.36
N GLU A 53 0.12 -0.79 -12.94
CA GLU A 53 -0.19 0.17 -14.00
C GLU A 53 -0.11 1.62 -13.51
N GLU A 54 -0.66 1.89 -12.33
CA GLU A 54 -0.65 3.22 -11.74
C GLU A 54 0.75 3.62 -11.27
N ALA A 55 1.52 2.67 -10.71
CA ALA A 55 2.92 2.87 -10.39
C ALA A 55 3.75 3.27 -11.61
N LYS A 56 3.59 2.53 -12.73
CA LYS A 56 4.26 2.82 -14.00
C LYS A 56 3.84 4.18 -14.55
N LYS A 57 2.57 4.54 -14.42
CA LYS A 57 2.03 5.84 -14.86
C LYS A 57 2.67 7.00 -14.09
N ASN A 58 2.98 6.79 -12.82
CA ASN A 58 3.69 7.74 -11.96
C ASN A 58 5.23 7.61 -12.05
N MET A 59 5.76 6.83 -12.99
CA MET A 59 7.19 6.60 -13.22
C MET A 59 7.94 5.95 -12.03
N TYR A 60 7.23 5.27 -11.12
CA TYR A 60 7.85 4.46 -10.08
C TYR A 60 8.39 3.15 -10.66
N LYS A 61 9.52 2.69 -10.14
CA LYS A 61 9.99 1.32 -10.37
C LYS A 61 9.23 0.38 -9.45
N VAL A 62 8.42 -0.50 -10.04
CA VAL A 62 7.71 -1.55 -9.30
C VAL A 62 8.36 -2.91 -9.50
N THR A 63 8.86 -3.47 -8.41
CA THR A 63 9.35 -4.83 -8.30
C THR A 63 8.25 -5.70 -7.71
N VAL A 64 7.83 -6.71 -8.45
CA VAL A 64 6.70 -7.56 -8.09
C VAL A 64 7.23 -8.92 -7.62
N ASN A 65 6.93 -9.30 -6.38
CA ASN A 65 7.27 -10.59 -5.77
C ASN A 65 6.00 -11.29 -5.29
N GLU A 66 5.42 -12.17 -6.11
CA GLU A 66 4.19 -12.93 -5.82
C GLU A 66 3.02 -12.03 -5.36
N ASP A 67 2.87 -11.83 -4.06
CA ASP A 67 1.84 -11.02 -3.42
C ASP A 67 2.34 -9.62 -2.98
N TYR A 68 3.65 -9.36 -3.03
CA TYR A 68 4.25 -8.10 -2.62
C TYR A 68 4.65 -7.25 -3.83
N ILE A 69 4.41 -5.95 -3.75
CA ILE A 69 4.89 -4.95 -4.71
C ILE A 69 5.81 -4.00 -3.95
N THR A 70 7.05 -3.86 -4.43
CA THR A 70 8.00 -2.88 -3.92
C THR A 70 8.14 -1.75 -4.92
N PHE A 71 7.94 -0.51 -4.47
CA PHE A 71 8.12 0.71 -5.23
C PHE A 71 9.48 1.33 -4.89
N GLU A 72 10.18 1.81 -5.89
CA GLU A 72 11.45 2.55 -5.84
C GLU A 72 11.40 3.77 -6.79
#